data_AF-A0A942LH05-F1
#
_entry.id   AF-A0A942LH05-F1
#
_cell.length_a   1.000
_cell.length_b   1.000
_cell.length_c   1.000
_cell.angle_alpha   90.00
_cell.angle_beta   90.00
_cell.angle_gamma   90.00
#
_symmetry.space_group_name_H-M   'P 1'
#
loop_
_entity.id
_entity.type
_entity.pdbx_description
1 polymer ?
#
loop_
_entity_poly.entity_id
_entity_poly.type
_entity_poly.pdbx_seq_one_letter_code
_entity_poly.pdbx_strand_id
1 'polypeptide(L)' 'LQRILADADRNGIIELEDLVFVARRFGLSVGDTGWNVDADITRDGTVNMLDFVNITRSIQ' A
#
# COMPACT_ATOMS: atom_id res chain seq x y z
N LEU A 1 -2.99 -2.71 -19.33
CA LEU A 1 -1.87 -2.31 -18.45
C LEU A 1 -2.04 -3.06 -17.14
N GLN A 2 -1.06 -3.88 -16.79
CA GLN A 2 -1.10 -4.68 -15.56
C GLN A 2 -0.77 -3.75 -14.38
N ARG A 3 -1.65 -3.70 -13.38
CA ARG A 3 -1.42 -2.91 -12.17
C ARG A 3 -0.29 -3.56 -11.36
N ILE A 4 0.73 -2.78 -11.04
CA ILE A 4 1.76 -3.17 -10.07
C ILE A 4 1.20 -2.80 -8.69
N LEU A 5 0.91 -3.78 -7.85
CA LEU A 5 0.28 -3.52 -6.55
C LEU A 5 1.21 -2.79 -5.57
N ALA A 6 2.52 -2.97 -5.73
CA ALA A 6 3.53 -2.38 -4.85
C ALA A 6 3.82 -0.89 -5.14
N ASP A 7 3.41 -0.37 -6.31
CA ASP A 7 3.40 1.06 -6.64
C ASP A 7 2.13 1.67 -6.02
N ALA A 8 2.21 1.93 -4.71
CA ALA A 8 1.11 2.32 -3.85
C ALA A 8 0.75 3.80 -4.04
N ASP A 9 1.75 4.65 -4.27
CA ASP A 9 1.53 6.08 -4.51
C ASP A 9 1.20 6.42 -5.98
N ARG A 10 1.34 5.44 -6.88
CA ARG A 10 1.05 5.49 -8.32
C ARG A 10 1.98 6.41 -9.10
N ASN A 11 3.21 6.58 -8.63
CA ASN A 11 4.21 7.37 -9.34
C ASN A 11 4.94 6.56 -10.44
N GLY A 12 4.72 5.25 -10.50
CA GLY A 12 5.29 4.35 -11.50
C GLY A 12 6.65 3.75 -11.14
N ILE A 13 7.15 4.03 -9.93
CA ILE A 13 8.40 3.54 -9.34
C ILE A 13 8.02 2.81 -8.05
N ILE A 14 8.71 1.70 -7.74
CA ILE A 14 8.54 1.03 -6.45
C ILE A 14 9.71 1.46 -5.56
N GLU A 15 9.44 2.32 -4.58
CA GLU A 15 10.47 2.95 -3.73
C GLU A 15 9.99 3.18 -2.29
N LEU A 16 10.74 3.97 -1.52
CA LEU A 16 10.44 4.20 -0.09
C LEU A 16 9.16 5.03 0.08
N GLU A 17 8.84 5.88 -0.89
CA GLU A 17 7.66 6.72 -0.93
C GLU A 17 6.37 5.89 -0.91
N ASP A 18 6.36 4.70 -1.51
CA ASP A 18 5.24 3.75 -1.40
C ASP A 18 5.02 3.30 0.04
N LEU A 19 6.11 2.98 0.75
CA LEU A 19 6.03 2.60 2.17
C LEU A 19 5.53 3.78 3.02
N VAL A 20 5.96 5.02 2.72
CA VAL A 20 5.45 6.22 3.40
C VAL A 20 3.97 6.44 3.11
N PHE A 21 3.53 6.19 1.88
CA PHE A 21 2.12 6.27 1.49
C PHE A 21 1.25 5.28 2.28
N VAL A 22 1.69 4.03 2.43
CA VAL A 22 1.01 3.02 3.25
C VAL A 22 1.05 3.38 4.74
N ALA A 23 2.20 3.82 5.26
CA ALA A 23 2.38 4.21 6.67
C ALA A 23 1.39 5.29 7.13
N ARG A 24 1.07 6.26 6.28
CA ARG A 24 0.10 7.32 6.60
C ARG A 24 -1.33 6.81 6.85
N ARG A 25 -1.62 5.56 6.48
CA ARG A 25 -2.94 4.93 6.57
C ARG A 25 -2.93 3.67 7.44
N PHE A 26 -1.82 3.41 8.13
CA PHE A 26 -1.67 2.25 8.99
C PHE A 26 -2.82 2.15 10.01
N GLY A 27 -3.41 0.96 10.11
CA GLY A 27 -4.50 0.64 11.04
C GLY A 27 -5.88 1.03 10.56
N LEU A 28 -6.03 1.67 9.40
CA LEU A 28 -7.34 1.98 8.81
C LEU A 28 -7.92 0.75 8.10
N SER A 29 -9.23 0.54 8.26
CA SER A 29 -9.99 -0.49 7.56
C SER A 29 -11.07 0.11 6.66
N VAL A 30 -11.65 -0.72 5.79
CA VAL A 30 -12.79 -0.34 4.94
C VAL A 30 -13.90 0.30 5.77
N GLY A 31 -14.27 1.54 5.43
CA GLY A 31 -15.27 2.32 6.14
C GLY A 31 -14.69 3.44 7.01
N ASP A 32 -13.41 3.36 7.37
CA ASP A 32 -12.74 4.42 8.11
C ASP A 32 -12.49 5.65 7.23
N THR A 33 -12.64 6.83 7.82
CA THR A 33 -12.29 8.08 7.13
C THR A 33 -10.80 8.10 6.85
N GLY A 34 -10.44 8.26 5.58
CA GLY A 34 -9.04 8.26 5.13
C GLY A 34 -8.49 6.90 4.69
N TRP A 35 -9.28 5.82 4.82
CA TRP A 35 -8.92 4.55 4.20
C TRP A 35 -8.75 4.71 2.69
N ASN A 36 -7.73 4.06 2.13
CA ASN A 36 -7.44 4.08 0.71
C ASN A 36 -7.07 2.66 0.23
N VAL A 37 -7.78 2.20 -0.80
CA VAL A 37 -7.60 0.88 -1.43
C VAL A 37 -6.22 0.66 -2.05
N ASP A 38 -5.46 1.72 -2.29
CA ASP A 38 -4.09 1.64 -2.79
C ASP A 38 -3.07 1.41 -1.67
N ALA A 39 -3.44 1.71 -0.42
CA ALA A 39 -2.61 1.37 0.75
C ALA A 39 -2.88 -0.04 1.29
N ASP A 40 -4.03 -0.63 0.95
CA ASP A 40 -4.38 -2.04 1.21
C ASP A 40 -3.88 -2.90 0.04
N ILE A 41 -2.61 -3.28 0.12
CA ILE A 41 -1.86 -4.00 -0.91
C ILE A 41 -2.33 -5.44 -0.99
N THR A 42 -2.65 -6.07 0.14
CA THR A 42 -3.17 -7.44 0.21
C THR A 42 -4.64 -7.55 -0.22
N ARG A 43 -5.37 -6.43 -0.22
CA ARG A 43 -6.83 -6.37 -0.45
C ARG A 43 -7.62 -7.15 0.59
N ASP A 44 -7.14 -7.18 1.83
CA ASP A 44 -7.82 -7.83 2.96
C ASP A 44 -8.78 -6.87 3.70
N GLY A 45 -8.81 -5.60 3.28
CA GLY A 45 -9.67 -4.57 3.85
C GLY A 45 -9.05 -3.83 5.03
N THR A 46 -7.79 -4.08 5.39
CA THR A 46 -7.11 -3.40 6.51
C THR A 46 -5.67 -3.10 6.18
N VAL A 47 -5.29 -1.82 6.25
CA VAL A 47 -3.88 -1.41 6.05
C VAL A 47 -3.05 -1.81 7.27
N ASN A 48 -2.20 -2.81 7.12
CA ASN A 48 -1.42 -3.40 8.21
C ASN A 48 -0.01 -3.84 7.76
N MET A 49 0.74 -4.50 8.65
CA MET A 49 2.12 -4.91 8.40
C MET A 49 2.29 -5.84 7.18
N LEU A 50 1.27 -6.61 6.82
CA LEU A 50 1.31 -7.48 5.64
C LEU A 50 1.43 -6.66 4.35
N ASP A 51 0.88 -5.45 4.30
CA ASP A 51 0.98 -4.57 3.13
C ASP A 51 2.43 -4.12 2.89
N PHE A 52 3.14 -3.72 3.94
CA PHE A 52 4.56 -3.34 3.88
C PHE A 52 5.45 -4.49 3.41
N VAL A 53 5.18 -5.71 3.89
CA VAL A 53 5.94 -6.89 3.49
C VAL A 53 5.78 -7.17 1.99
N ASN A 54 4.61 -6.89 1.41
CA ASN A 54 4.38 -7.08 -0.01
C ASN A 54 5.08 -6.01 -0.88
N ILE A 55 5.15 -4.77 -0.41
CA ILE A 55 5.94 -3.71 -1.08
C ILE A 55 7.43 -4.06 -1.04
N THR A 56 7.96 -4.37 0.15
CA THR A 56 9.41 -4.62 0.32
C THR A 56 9.95 -5.81 -0.46
N ARG A 57 9.11 -6.82 -0.77
CA ARG A 57 9.46 -7.93 -1.68
C ARG A 57 9.62 -7.51 -3.14
N SER A 58 9.07 -6.35 -3.49
CA SER A 58 9.01 -5.83 -4.86
C SER A 58 10.05 -4.73 -5.11
N ILE A 59 10.67 -4.19 -4.05
CA ILE A 59 11.81 -3.27 -4.15
C ILE A 59 13.01 -4.04 -4.70
N GLN A 60 13.61 -3.53 -5.79
CA GLN A 60 14.82 -4.05 -6.41
C GLN A 60 15.97 -3.05 -6.31
#